data_AF-J3MVZ0-F1
#
_entry.id   AF-J3MVZ0-F1
#
_cell.length_a   1.000
_cell.length_b   1.000
_cell.length_c   1.000
_cell.angle_alpha   90.00
_cell.angle_beta   90.00
_cell.angle_gamma   90.00
#
_symmetry.space_group_name_H-M   'P 1'
#
loop_
_entity.id
_entity.type
_entity.pdbx_description
1 polymer ?
#
loop_
_entity_poly.entity_id
_entity_poly.type
_entity_poly.pdbx_seq_one_letter_code
_entity_poly.pdbx_strand_id
1 'polypeptide(L)'
;MVFPRPFVGRGAVLEFFAGFMGSISPDLLFVIDDISGEDSRAVGVTWHLEWKGRPFPFSRGCSFYRVELEEERQQLQIVYGRDCVEPAAKPGEAALVVIRAVTWILERFPRLAALL
;
A
#
# COMPACT_ATOMS: atom_id res chain seq x y z
N MET A 1 -0.62 6.04 5.59
CA MET A 1 -0.27 4.99 6.58
C MET A 1 -1.42 4.93 7.56
N VAL A 2 -2.00 3.75 7.78
CA VAL A 2 -3.20 3.57 8.63
C VAL A 2 -2.84 3.62 10.13
N PHE A 3 -1.60 3.24 10.47
CA PHE A 3 -1.10 3.24 11.85
C PHE A 3 -0.05 4.35 12.07
N PRO A 4 -0.02 4.99 13.24
CA PRO A 4 0.89 6.10 13.53
C PRO A 4 2.34 5.64 13.77
N ARG A 5 2.56 4.37 14.07
CA ARG A 5 3.89 3.77 14.29
C ARG A 5 4.01 2.44 13.56
N PRO A 6 5.21 2.07 13.09
CA PRO A 6 5.44 0.76 12.49
C PRO A 6 5.41 -0.34 13.56
N PHE A 7 5.00 -1.54 13.15
CA PHE A 7 5.20 -2.76 13.92
C PHE A 7 6.64 -3.25 13.69
N VAL A 8 7.40 -3.47 14.75
CA VAL A 8 8.82 -3.86 14.67
C VAL A 8 9.02 -5.22 15.34
N GLY A 9 9.64 -6.14 14.62
CA GLY A 9 9.91 -7.50 15.07
C GLY A 9 8.77 -8.48 14.78
N ARG A 10 9.14 -9.75 14.59
CA ARG A 10 8.21 -10.83 14.20
C ARG A 10 7.03 -10.98 15.17
N GLY A 11 7.26 -10.85 16.48
CA GLY A 11 6.21 -10.99 17.48
C GLY A 11 5.07 -9.98 17.31
N ALA A 12 5.41 -8.69 17.20
CA ALA A 12 4.44 -7.62 17.03
C ALA A 12 3.65 -7.75 15.71
N VAL A 13 4.31 -8.18 14.64
CA VAL A 13 3.67 -8.43 13.34
C VAL A 13 2.67 -9.60 13.43
N LEU A 14 3.05 -10.71 14.08
CA LEU A 14 2.16 -11.85 14.26
C LEU A 14 0.95 -11.52 15.15
N GLU A 15 1.17 -10.77 16.23
CA GLU A 15 0.08 -10.31 17.12
C GLU A 15 -0.91 -9.42 16.38
N PHE A 16 -0.41 -8.48 15.57
CA PHE A 16 -1.25 -7.66 14.71
C PHE A 16 -2.12 -8.49 13.77
N PHE A 17 -1.52 -9.44 13.03
CA PHE A 17 -2.27 -10.29 12.11
C PHE A 17 -3.26 -11.21 12.84
N ALA A 18 -2.91 -11.74 14.01
CA ALA A 18 -3.82 -12.54 14.81
C ALA A 18 -5.07 -11.73 15.22
N GLY A 19 -4.88 -10.50 15.69
CA GLY A 19 -5.98 -9.59 16.03
C GLY A 19 -6.82 -9.20 14.81
N PHE A 20 -6.16 -8.87 13.70
CA PHE A 20 -6.83 -8.53 12.44
C PHE A 20 -7.68 -9.69 11.92
N MET A 21 -7.09 -10.89 11.79
CA MET A 21 -7.79 -12.10 11.34
C MET A 21 -8.94 -12.49 12.26
N GLY A 22 -8.83 -12.26 13.58
CA GLY A 22 -9.92 -12.49 14.54
C GLY A 22 -11.09 -11.51 14.39
N SER A 23 -10.87 -10.35 13.77
CA SER A 23 -11.89 -9.30 13.58
C SER A 23 -12.60 -9.33 12.22
N ILE A 24 -12.06 -10.08 11.26
CA ILE A 24 -12.60 -10.15 9.89
C ILE A 24 -13.30 -11.48 9.63
N SER A 25 -14.23 -11.48 8.67
CA SER A 25 -14.88 -12.70 8.20
C SER A 25 -13.86 -13.64 7.56
N PRO A 26 -13.92 -14.96 7.78
CA PRO A 26 -13.06 -15.93 7.08
C PRO A 26 -13.29 -15.95 5.56
N ASP A 27 -14.43 -15.40 5.10
CA ASP A 27 -14.74 -15.26 3.68
C ASP A 27 -14.06 -14.04 3.03
N LEU A 28 -13.40 -13.17 3.80
CA LEU A 28 -12.66 -12.01 3.31
C LEU A 28 -11.21 -12.40 3.02
N LEU A 29 -10.83 -12.40 1.75
CA LEU A 29 -9.53 -12.85 1.28
C LEU A 29 -8.74 -11.68 0.68
N PHE A 30 -7.43 -11.66 0.90
CA PHE A 30 -6.52 -10.86 0.10
C PHE A 30 -6.19 -11.64 -1.17
N VAL A 31 -6.58 -11.11 -2.32
CA VAL A 31 -6.27 -11.68 -3.63
C VAL A 31 -5.13 -10.88 -4.23
N ILE A 32 -4.06 -11.57 -4.63
CA ILE A 32 -2.90 -10.95 -5.29
C ILE A 32 -3.23 -10.74 -6.76
N ASP A 33 -3.16 -9.49 -7.21
CA ASP A 33 -3.39 -9.11 -8.60
C ASP A 33 -2.12 -9.25 -9.43
N ASP A 34 -0.98 -8.77 -8.92
CA ASP A 34 0.31 -8.82 -9.61
C ASP A 34 1.49 -8.71 -8.63
N ILE A 35 2.67 -9.13 -9.07
CA ILE A 35 3.94 -9.10 -8.35
C ILE A 35 5.04 -8.61 -9.28
N SER A 36 5.78 -7.57 -8.89
CA SER A 36 6.93 -7.08 -9.67
C SER A 36 8.07 -8.12 -9.68
N GLY A 37 8.62 -8.47 -10.85
CA GLY A 37 9.56 -9.60 -10.98
C GLY A 37 11.05 -9.26 -11.14
N GLU A 38 11.44 -7.99 -11.18
CA GLU A 38 12.79 -7.61 -11.67
C GLU A 38 13.90 -7.59 -10.60
N ASP A 39 13.56 -7.32 -9.33
CA ASP A 39 14.53 -7.23 -8.23
C ASP A 39 14.40 -8.45 -7.30
N SER A 40 15.54 -9.08 -6.98
CA SER A 40 15.60 -10.23 -6.07
C SER A 40 15.49 -9.85 -4.59
N ARG A 41 15.59 -8.56 -4.25
CA ARG A 41 15.61 -8.03 -2.87
C ARG A 41 14.44 -7.11 -2.55
N ALA A 42 13.69 -6.67 -3.55
CA ALA A 42 12.55 -5.80 -3.36
C ALA A 42 11.40 -6.21 -4.29
N VAL A 43 10.18 -6.14 -3.78
CA VAL A 43 8.99 -6.51 -4.55
C VAL A 43 7.82 -5.58 -4.22
N GLY A 44 7.15 -5.13 -5.27
CA GLY A 44 5.83 -4.53 -5.22
C GLY A 44 4.77 -5.59 -5.49
N VAL A 45 3.70 -5.56 -4.71
CA VAL A 45 2.56 -6.47 -4.82
C VAL A 45 1.31 -5.63 -4.93
N THR A 46 0.46 -5.88 -5.92
CA THR A 46 -0.89 -5.30 -5.99
C THR A 46 -1.90 -6.34 -5.55
N TRP A 47 -2.96 -5.88 -4.88
CA TRP A 47 -3.98 -6.77 -4.34
C TRP A 47 -5.33 -6.08 -4.22
N HIS A 48 -6.36 -6.90 -4.07
CA HIS A 48 -7.70 -6.47 -3.68
C HIS A 48 -8.28 -7.40 -2.62
N LEU A 49 -9.25 -6.91 -1.85
CA LEU A 49 -10.02 -7.81 -0.99
C LEU A 49 -11.16 -8.42 -1.79
N GLU A 50 -11.37 -9.71 -1.60
CA GLU A 50 -12.48 -10.46 -2.13
C GLU A 50 -13.35 -10.97 -0.99
N TRP A 51 -14.67 -10.89 -1.13
CA TRP A 51 -15.61 -11.54 -0.22
C TRP A 51 -16.53 -12.47 -0.99
N LYS A 52 -16.45 -13.78 -0.69
CA LYS A 52 -17.27 -14.83 -1.34
C LYS A 52 -17.19 -14.81 -2.87
N GLY A 53 -15.99 -14.71 -3.44
CA GLY A 53 -15.82 -14.70 -4.91
C GLY A 53 -16.17 -13.37 -5.57
N ARG A 54 -16.40 -12.30 -4.80
CA ARG A 54 -16.74 -10.97 -5.32
C ARG A 54 -15.75 -9.92 -4.82
N PRO A 55 -15.21 -9.06 -5.69
CA PRO A 55 -14.34 -7.97 -5.26
C PRO A 55 -15.05 -7.05 -4.27
N PHE A 56 -14.43 -6.81 -3.12
CA PHE A 56 -14.92 -5.89 -2.11
C PHE A 56 -14.69 -4.45 -2.58
N PRO A 57 -15.68 -3.54 -2.50
CA PRO A 57 -15.53 -2.18 -3.03
C PRO A 57 -14.47 -1.39 -2.25
N PHE A 58 -13.70 -0.54 -2.96
CA PHE A 58 -12.68 0.33 -2.37
C PHE A 58 -11.62 -0.39 -1.53
N SER A 59 -11.32 -1.64 -1.87
CA SER A 59 -10.43 -2.51 -1.09
C SER A 59 -9.10 -2.81 -1.77
N ARG A 60 -8.80 -2.13 -2.88
CA ARG A 60 -7.52 -2.34 -3.57
C ARG A 60 -6.39 -1.75 -2.76
N GLY A 61 -5.21 -2.28 -2.95
CA GLY A 61 -4.00 -1.75 -2.36
C GLY A 61 -2.76 -2.22 -3.10
N CYS A 62 -1.63 -1.68 -2.66
CA CYS A 62 -0.34 -2.21 -2.99
C CYS A 62 0.53 -2.30 -1.74
N SER A 63 1.44 -3.26 -1.76
CA SER A 63 2.38 -3.53 -0.68
C SER A 63 3.79 -3.59 -1.23
N PHE A 64 4.74 -3.04 -0.50
CA PHE A 64 6.15 -3.04 -0.84
C PHE A 64 6.91 -3.81 0.22
N TYR A 65 7.67 -4.82 -0.21
CA TYR A 65 8.48 -5.63 0.67
C TYR A 65 9.95 -5.55 0.29
N ARG A 66 10.82 -5.63 1.29
CA ARG A 66 12.23 -5.97 1.08
C ARG A 66 12.52 -7.30 1.72
N VAL A 67 13.36 -8.08 1.04
CA VAL A 67 13.83 -9.37 1.49
C VAL A 67 15.34 -9.39 1.60
N GLU A 68 15.84 -10.07 2.62
CA GLU A 68 17.27 -10.31 2.83
C GLU A 68 17.51 -11.80 3.07
N LEU A 69 18.65 -12.31 2.62
CA LEU A 69 19.04 -13.70 2.85
C LEU A 69 19.54 -13.84 4.30
N GLU A 70 18.87 -14.67 5.08
CA GLU A 70 19.35 -15.12 6.38
C GLU A 70 20.42 -16.20 6.15
N GLU A 71 21.69 -15.83 6.30
CA GLU A 71 22.83 -16.70 5.96
C GLU A 71 22.83 -18.04 6.72
N GLU A 72 22.45 -18.02 8.01
CA GLU A 72 22.41 -19.22 8.85
C GLU A 72 21.38 -20.25 8.38
N ARG A 73 20.22 -19.78 7.92
CA ARG A 73 19.08 -20.63 7.52
C ARG A 73 18.97 -20.78 6.00
N GLN A 74 19.84 -20.12 5.24
CA GLN A 74 19.82 -20.05 3.77
C GLN A 74 18.41 -19.76 3.22
N GLN A 75 17.69 -18.82 3.87
CA GLN A 75 16.29 -18.50 3.58
C GLN A 75 16.10 -16.99 3.42
N LEU A 76 15.30 -16.57 2.44
CA LEU A 76 14.88 -15.18 2.31
C LEU A 76 13.88 -14.82 3.41
N GLN A 77 14.15 -13.74 4.12
CA GLN A 77 13.28 -13.17 5.16
C GLN A 77 12.77 -11.81 4.74
N ILE A 78 11.50 -11.52 5.02
CA ILE A 78 10.96 -10.16 4.87
C ILE A 78 11.49 -9.31 6.02
N VAL A 79 12.31 -8.32 5.68
CA VAL A 79 12.92 -7.39 6.66
C VAL A 79 12.19 -6.05 6.74
N TYR A 80 11.34 -5.77 5.76
CA TYR A 80 10.54 -4.56 5.69
C TYR A 80 9.28 -4.82 4.88
N GLY A 81 8.16 -4.25 5.34
CA GLY A 81 6.88 -4.26 4.64
C GLY A 81 6.19 -2.91 4.80
N ARG A 82 5.54 -2.44 3.73
CA ARG A 82 4.73 -1.23 3.77
C ARG A 82 3.51 -1.38 2.88
N ASP A 83 2.34 -1.20 3.48
CA ASP A 83 1.07 -1.27 2.78
C ASP A 83 0.50 0.12 2.47
N CYS A 84 -0.04 0.24 1.28
CA CYS A 84 -0.71 1.41 0.73
C CYS A 84 -2.10 0.99 0.25
N VAL A 85 -3.12 1.33 1.04
CA VAL A 85 -4.52 1.03 0.71
C VAL A 85 -5.13 2.15 -0.12
N GLU A 86 -5.99 1.79 -1.07
CA GLU A 86 -6.77 2.76 -1.82
C GLU A 86 -7.65 3.57 -0.85
N PRO A 87 -7.67 4.91 -0.93
CA PRO A 87 -8.55 5.71 -0.09
C PRO A 87 -10.01 5.43 -0.41
N ALA A 88 -10.83 5.25 0.63
CA ALA A 88 -12.27 5.01 0.49
C ALA A 88 -13.01 6.16 -0.22
N ALA A 89 -12.51 7.38 -0.07
CA ALA A 89 -12.91 8.52 -0.89
C ALA A 89 -11.95 8.63 -2.07
N LYS A 90 -12.46 8.45 -3.30
CA LYS A 90 -11.73 8.75 -4.54
C LYS A 90 -12.11 10.17 -4.98
N PRO A 91 -11.40 11.23 -4.59
CA PRO A 91 -11.69 12.57 -5.08
C PRO A 91 -11.09 12.74 -6.50
N GLY A 92 -11.03 11.69 -7.31
CA GLY A 92 -10.18 11.65 -8.51
C GLY A 92 -10.46 12.80 -9.46
N GLU A 93 -11.73 13.07 -9.78
CA GLU A 93 -12.07 14.21 -10.63
C GLU A 93 -11.86 15.55 -9.93
N ALA A 94 -12.22 15.67 -8.64
CA ALA A 94 -12.05 16.93 -7.89
C ALA A 94 -10.58 17.31 -7.70
N ALA A 95 -9.71 16.34 -7.41
CA ALA A 95 -8.28 16.53 -7.26
C ALA A 95 -7.63 16.92 -8.59
N LEU A 96 -8.05 16.32 -9.71
CA LEU A 96 -7.59 16.71 -11.04
C LEU A 96 -8.03 18.13 -11.41
N VAL A 97 -9.24 18.54 -11.03
CA VAL A 97 -9.71 19.93 -11.20
C VAL A 97 -8.86 20.91 -10.39
N VAL A 98 -8.55 20.59 -9.14
CA VAL A 98 -7.68 21.42 -8.29
C VAL A 98 -6.26 21.48 -8.86
N ILE A 99 -5.68 20.35 -9.26
CA ILE A 99 -4.36 20.29 -9.89
C ILE A 99 -4.35 21.16 -11.15
N ARG A 100 -5.34 21.02 -12.04
CA ARG A 100 -5.46 21.84 -13.26
C ARG A 100 -5.56 23.34 -12.95
N ALA A 101 -6.32 23.71 -11.93
CA ALA A 101 -6.46 25.11 -11.53
C ALA A 101 -5.13 25.66 -11.01
N VAL A 102 -4.42 24.92 -10.16
CA VAL A 102 -3.11 25.33 -9.62
C VAL A 102 -2.08 25.40 -10.75
N THR A 103 -1.98 24.41 -11.63
CA THR A 103 -1.03 24.44 -12.75
C THR A 103 -1.31 25.60 -13.69
N TRP A 104 -2.58 25.89 -14.01
CA TRP A 104 -2.93 27.05 -14.84
C TRP A 104 -2.52 28.38 -14.20
N ILE A 105 -2.70 28.54 -12.88
CA ILE A 105 -2.26 29.74 -12.16
C ILE A 105 -0.74 29.89 -12.22
N LEU A 106 0.01 28.81 -12.02
CA LEU A 106 1.48 28.83 -12.05
C LEU A 106 2.03 29.11 -13.44
N GLU A 107 1.41 28.56 -14.49
CA GLU A 107 1.75 28.85 -15.89
C GLU A 107 1.42 30.31 -16.26
N ARG A 108 0.27 30.81 -15.81
CA ARG A 108 -0.17 32.19 -16.08
C ARG A 108 0.67 33.23 -15.35
N PHE A 109 1.17 32.88 -14.16
CA PHE A 109 1.96 33.75 -13.29
C PHE A 109 3.24 33.03 -12.80
N PRO A 110 4.27 32.91 -13.65
CA PRO A 110 5.49 32.14 -13.34
C PRO A 110 6.25 32.64 -12.11
N ARG A 111 6.05 33.90 -11.70
CA ARG A 111 6.64 34.48 -10.49
C ARG A 111 6.09 33.86 -9.20
N LEU A 112 4.89 33.29 -9.22
CA LEU A 112 4.30 32.56 -8.09
C LEU A 112 4.95 31.19 -7.89
N ALA A 113 5.47 30.58 -8.95
CA ALA A 113 6.21 29.32 -8.86
C ALA A 113 7.55 29.48 -8.13
N ALA A 114 8.10 30.69 -8.05
CA ALA A 114 9.33 30.98 -7.30
C ALA A 114 9.10 31.22 -5.79
N LEU A 115 7.83 31.22 -5.33
CA LEU A 115 7.42 31.40 -3.93
C LEU A 115 6.90 30.11 -3.28
N LEU A 116 6.80 29.02 -4.05
CA LEU A 116 6.52 27.66 -3.59
C LEU A 116 7.82 26.87 -3.48
#